data_AF-A0A7S2CZF9-F1
#
_entry.id   AF-A0A7S2CZF9-F1
#
_cell.length_a   1.000
_cell.length_b   1.000
_cell.length_c   1.000
_cell.angle_alpha   90.00
_cell.angle_beta   90.00
_cell.angle_gamma   90.00
#
_symmetry.space_group_name_H-M   'P 1'
#
loop_
_entity.id
_entity.type
_entity.pdbx_description
1 polymer ?
#
loop_
_entity_poly.entity_id
_entity_poly.type
_entity_poly.pdbx_seq_one_letter_code
_entity_poly.pdbx_strand_id
1 'polypeptide(L)'
;MYKHPDDFIKMAPAPEPLDLSKPKGQTPINVLSARHRDQIHMAHARWLCKRKRPLSLPQDKEYHDIWDIAMRGAYTPPDHKIVLANVLQLSGLGRKKLFDVNTSLRTAGIKPAMAGDIWSDRGVSLLGLCEYYMTDEWRINELVLAASPFSKERHTGEAIDAKTRESCVSAGLSHDVFSSVFFPVSDNASNMKNGWASFGRGPCCVHSGQLSVHVYLNHPSIKPTRDKEHGIVAHWSHATGVDGLGALHRCQKESDLPEHHPVKDVETRWSSGHDQMEWFRVFQRAVQLYDVNHARKAGHAYQQHQMGLEDWRINTESVAVLQPIADWTQHMQGTKYPTLPLVLPTVYDLIGGMAPETALTCSFQGTPSYDLEPSEMHPSVLSARTDIHADWVSRWITNLPPKTKRVYAIATLLHPCFKSYDFIDQYDFIPSADRVWALRELRTEWSTVWKAKPKAAAQAAAGSSSDNAPADEPANSPGAFGVFNEDGTPFLGAPAPAPAVAPAPAVAPAPAVA
;
A
#
# COMPACT_ATOMS: atom_id res chain seq x y z
N MET A 1 -30.66 -20.21 5.06
CA MET A 1 -31.33 -19.97 6.35
C MET A 1 -30.32 -20.34 7.43
N TYR A 2 -29.61 -19.36 7.98
CA TYR A 2 -28.57 -19.61 8.98
C TYR A 2 -29.25 -19.85 10.34
N LYS A 3 -29.03 -21.03 10.93
CA LYS A 3 -29.43 -21.31 12.32
C LYS A 3 -28.47 -20.62 13.27
N HIS A 4 -28.92 -20.35 14.49
CA HIS A 4 -28.04 -19.82 15.53
C HIS A 4 -26.96 -20.89 15.87
N PRO A 5 -25.70 -20.54 16.16
CA PRO A 5 -24.65 -21.50 16.49
C PRO A 5 -25.05 -22.52 17.56
N ASP A 6 -25.79 -22.08 18.57
CA ASP A 6 -26.30 -22.93 19.66
C ASP A 6 -27.29 -24.00 19.21
N ASP A 7 -27.98 -23.78 18.09
CA ASP A 7 -28.88 -24.77 17.51
C ASP A 7 -28.09 -25.96 16.94
N PHE A 8 -26.86 -25.74 16.45
CA PHE A 8 -25.99 -26.81 15.96
C PHE A 8 -25.38 -27.63 17.10
N ILE A 9 -25.13 -27.01 18.27
CA ILE A 9 -24.66 -27.71 19.48
C ILE A 9 -25.74 -28.64 20.02
N LYS A 10 -27.01 -28.26 19.87
CA LYS A 10 -28.18 -29.04 20.30
C LYS A 10 -28.67 -30.03 19.25
N MET A 11 -28.14 -30.00 18.03
CA MET A 11 -28.48 -31.01 17.03
C MET A 11 -27.93 -32.35 17.49
N ALA A 12 -28.80 -33.38 17.46
CA ALA A 12 -28.34 -34.74 17.61
C ALA A 12 -27.21 -34.98 16.58
N PRO A 13 -26.13 -35.67 16.96
CA PRO A 13 -25.08 -36.03 16.00
C PRO A 13 -25.73 -36.68 14.79
N ALA A 14 -25.25 -36.33 13.59
CA ALA A 14 -25.79 -36.89 12.37
C ALA A 14 -25.84 -38.43 12.52
N PRO A 15 -26.99 -39.06 12.23
CA PRO A 15 -27.19 -40.49 12.50
C PRO A 15 -26.21 -41.37 11.71
N GLU A 16 -25.63 -40.81 10.64
CA GLU A 16 -24.55 -41.42 9.88
C GLU A 16 -23.40 -40.41 9.77
N PRO A 17 -22.14 -40.88 9.80
CA PRO A 17 -20.98 -40.06 9.44
C PRO A 17 -21.20 -39.39 8.08
N LEU A 18 -20.61 -38.22 7.85
CA LEU A 18 -20.61 -37.60 6.52
C LEU A 18 -19.94 -38.58 5.53
N ASP A 19 -20.77 -39.29 4.75
CA ASP A 19 -20.31 -40.25 3.77
C ASP A 19 -19.89 -39.50 2.50
N LEU A 20 -18.60 -39.17 2.41
CA LEU A 20 -17.98 -38.61 1.20
C LEU A 20 -17.65 -39.71 0.17
N SER A 21 -18.03 -40.96 0.40
CA SER A 21 -17.86 -42.01 -0.59
C SER A 21 -18.76 -41.76 -1.80
N LYS A 22 -18.32 -42.26 -2.97
CA LYS A 22 -19.03 -42.06 -4.24
C LYS A 22 -20.51 -42.47 -4.08
N PRO A 23 -21.48 -41.64 -4.52
CA PRO A 23 -22.87 -42.02 -4.53
C PRO A 23 -23.05 -43.35 -5.27
N LYS A 24 -23.48 -44.39 -4.57
CA LYS A 24 -23.67 -45.73 -5.13
C LYS A 24 -24.61 -45.62 -6.34
N GLY A 25 -24.13 -46.01 -7.53
CA GLY A 25 -24.92 -46.05 -8.76
C GLY A 25 -24.66 -44.93 -9.79
N GLN A 26 -23.72 -44.01 -9.54
CA GLN A 26 -23.32 -43.05 -10.58
C GLN A 26 -22.28 -43.64 -11.54
N THR A 27 -22.53 -43.53 -12.85
CA THR A 27 -21.58 -43.94 -13.89
C THR A 27 -20.30 -43.09 -13.79
N PRO A 28 -19.09 -43.69 -13.84
CA PRO A 28 -17.85 -42.94 -13.92
C PRO A 28 -17.89 -42.01 -15.13
N ILE A 29 -17.48 -40.76 -14.95
CA ILE A 29 -17.20 -39.88 -16.09
C ILE A 29 -15.92 -40.41 -16.75
N ASN A 30 -15.85 -40.37 -18.09
CA ASN A 30 -14.63 -40.74 -18.80
C ASN A 30 -13.45 -39.93 -18.27
N VAL A 31 -12.31 -40.61 -18.08
CA VAL A 31 -11.06 -39.96 -17.66
C VAL A 31 -10.78 -38.78 -18.58
N LEU A 32 -10.46 -37.63 -17.99
CA LEU A 32 -10.17 -36.43 -18.77
C LEU A 32 -9.02 -36.68 -19.74
N SER A 33 -9.10 -36.08 -20.93
CA SER A 33 -7.97 -36.06 -21.84
C SER A 33 -6.75 -35.40 -21.17
N ALA A 34 -5.54 -35.83 -21.56
CA ALA A 34 -4.30 -35.27 -21.01
C ALA A 34 -4.28 -33.73 -21.10
N ARG A 35 -4.67 -33.18 -22.26
CA ARG A 35 -4.76 -31.73 -22.48
C ARG A 35 -5.70 -31.03 -21.48
N HIS A 36 -6.89 -31.57 -21.25
CA HIS A 36 -7.85 -30.96 -20.33
C HIS A 36 -7.36 -31.08 -18.88
N ARG A 37 -6.85 -32.25 -18.48
CA ARG A 37 -6.24 -32.44 -17.15
C ARG A 37 -5.12 -31.42 -16.89
N ASP A 38 -4.21 -31.24 -17.86
CA ASP A 38 -3.07 -30.34 -17.71
C ASP A 38 -3.50 -28.86 -17.64
N GLN A 39 -4.58 -28.48 -18.34
CA GLN A 39 -5.21 -27.16 -18.18
C GLN A 39 -5.75 -26.94 -16.77
N ILE A 40 -6.39 -27.95 -16.18
CA ILE A 40 -6.89 -27.88 -14.79
C ILE A 40 -5.71 -27.80 -13.81
N HIS A 41 -4.64 -28.58 -14.02
CA HIS A 41 -3.42 -28.52 -13.19
C HIS A 41 -2.77 -27.12 -13.24
N MET A 42 -2.74 -26.50 -14.43
CA MET A 42 -2.26 -25.14 -14.61
C MET A 42 -3.15 -24.12 -13.89
N ALA A 43 -4.48 -24.32 -13.95
CA ALA A 43 -5.44 -23.49 -13.22
C ALA A 43 -5.29 -23.60 -11.70
N HIS A 44 -4.97 -24.80 -11.17
CA HIS A 44 -4.64 -24.99 -9.75
C HIS A 44 -3.42 -24.15 -9.36
N ALA A 45 -2.30 -24.30 -10.08
CA ALA A 45 -1.08 -23.53 -9.80
C ALA A 45 -1.35 -22.02 -9.82
N ARG A 46 -2.08 -21.53 -10.82
CA ARG A 46 -2.47 -20.11 -10.92
C ARG A 46 -3.33 -19.67 -9.73
N TRP A 47 -4.33 -20.46 -9.34
CA TRP A 47 -5.22 -20.14 -8.22
C TRP A 47 -4.47 -20.11 -6.89
N LEU A 48 -3.63 -21.11 -6.62
CA LEU A 48 -2.84 -21.21 -5.40
C LEU A 48 -1.93 -19.98 -5.24
N CYS A 49 -1.20 -19.61 -6.29
CA CYS A 49 -0.36 -18.41 -6.28
C CYS A 49 -1.17 -17.12 -6.13
N LYS A 50 -2.21 -16.91 -6.94
CA LYS A 50 -3.00 -15.68 -6.92
C LYS A 50 -3.79 -15.47 -5.63
N ARG A 51 -4.08 -16.53 -4.88
CA ARG A 51 -4.84 -16.49 -3.63
C ARG A 51 -3.98 -16.81 -2.41
N LYS A 52 -2.65 -16.79 -2.55
CA LYS A 52 -1.68 -17.02 -1.46
C LYS A 52 -1.99 -18.29 -0.66
N ARG A 53 -2.37 -19.37 -1.34
CA ARG A 53 -2.68 -20.66 -0.71
C ARG A 53 -1.42 -21.53 -0.64
N PRO A 54 -1.33 -22.45 0.35
CA PRO A 54 -0.24 -23.41 0.41
C PRO A 54 -0.13 -24.24 -0.87
N LEU A 55 1.09 -24.41 -1.39
CA LEU A 55 1.32 -25.24 -2.58
C LEU A 55 1.07 -26.73 -2.33
N SER A 56 1.06 -27.14 -1.05
CA SER A 56 0.71 -28.50 -0.62
C SER A 56 -0.79 -28.77 -0.58
N LEU A 57 -1.65 -27.76 -0.77
CA LEU A 57 -3.10 -27.93 -0.68
C LEU A 57 -3.63 -29.08 -1.57
N PRO A 58 -3.14 -29.28 -2.80
CA PRO A 58 -3.56 -30.42 -3.62
C PRO A 58 -3.14 -31.80 -3.11
N GLN A 59 -2.39 -31.91 -2.01
CA GLN A 59 -2.05 -33.18 -1.36
C GLN A 59 -2.98 -33.53 -0.19
N ASP A 60 -3.84 -32.58 0.21
CA ASP A 60 -4.78 -32.74 1.31
C ASP A 60 -5.90 -33.71 0.93
N LYS A 61 -6.25 -34.62 1.85
CA LYS A 61 -7.19 -35.71 1.54
C LYS A 61 -8.60 -35.16 1.31
N GLU A 62 -9.04 -34.25 2.15
CA GLU A 62 -10.35 -33.61 2.07
C GLU A 62 -10.44 -32.76 0.79
N TYR A 63 -9.34 -32.12 0.37
CA TYR A 63 -9.27 -31.47 -0.94
C TYR A 63 -9.48 -32.45 -2.10
N HIS A 64 -8.86 -33.63 -2.04
CA HIS A 64 -9.07 -34.70 -3.02
C HIS A 64 -10.53 -35.19 -3.06
N ASP A 65 -11.15 -35.37 -1.89
CA ASP A 65 -12.54 -35.85 -1.80
C ASP A 65 -13.52 -34.90 -2.51
N ILE A 66 -13.31 -33.57 -2.40
CA ILE A 66 -14.11 -32.57 -3.12
C ILE A 66 -14.08 -32.80 -4.64
N TRP A 67 -12.89 -33.03 -5.19
CA TRP A 67 -12.73 -33.25 -6.63
C TRP A 67 -13.22 -34.63 -7.08
N ASP A 68 -13.06 -35.66 -6.26
CA ASP A 68 -13.61 -36.98 -6.57
C ASP A 68 -15.15 -36.97 -6.57
N ILE A 69 -15.79 -36.24 -5.65
CA ILE A 69 -17.24 -36.01 -5.64
C ILE A 69 -17.67 -35.18 -6.87
N ALA A 70 -17.00 -34.05 -7.12
CA ALA A 70 -17.36 -33.13 -8.20
C ALA A 70 -17.16 -33.74 -9.60
N MET A 71 -16.07 -34.49 -9.78
CA MET A 71 -15.64 -35.03 -11.08
C MET A 71 -15.84 -36.54 -11.21
N ARG A 72 -16.42 -37.20 -10.20
CA ARG A 72 -16.73 -38.64 -10.16
C ARG A 72 -15.53 -39.53 -10.53
N GLY A 73 -14.35 -39.13 -10.07
CA GLY A 73 -13.08 -39.82 -10.34
C GLY A 73 -12.49 -39.60 -11.75
N ALA A 74 -13.06 -38.74 -12.59
CA ALA A 74 -12.48 -38.41 -13.90
C ALA A 74 -11.20 -37.58 -13.82
N TYR A 75 -10.93 -36.99 -12.65
CA TYR A 75 -9.80 -36.10 -12.41
C TYR A 75 -9.18 -36.38 -11.04
N THR A 76 -7.86 -36.49 -11.01
CA THR A 76 -7.08 -36.51 -9.79
C THR A 76 -6.30 -35.19 -9.70
N PRO A 77 -6.44 -34.44 -8.59
CA PRO A 77 -5.61 -33.27 -8.31
C PRO A 77 -4.10 -33.54 -8.49
N PRO A 78 -3.33 -32.53 -8.93
CA PRO A 78 -1.90 -32.67 -9.14
C PRO A 78 -1.17 -32.86 -7.80
N ASP A 79 -0.08 -33.61 -7.80
CA ASP A 79 0.81 -33.62 -6.65
C ASP A 79 1.61 -32.29 -6.55
N HIS A 80 2.32 -32.11 -5.44
CA HIS A 80 3.15 -30.92 -5.22
C HIS A 80 4.22 -30.71 -6.31
N LYS A 81 4.76 -31.77 -6.92
CA LYS A 81 5.79 -31.65 -7.96
C LYS A 81 5.19 -31.06 -9.24
N ILE A 82 4.01 -31.52 -9.63
CA ILE A 82 3.27 -31.00 -10.78
C ILE A 82 2.84 -29.55 -10.53
N VAL A 83 2.33 -29.25 -9.33
CA VAL A 83 2.00 -27.86 -8.95
C VAL A 83 3.22 -26.96 -9.08
N LEU A 84 4.37 -27.36 -8.51
CA LEU A 84 5.59 -26.58 -8.57
C LEU A 84 6.10 -26.40 -10.01
N ALA A 85 6.07 -27.44 -10.84
CA ALA A 85 6.44 -27.37 -12.24
C ALA A 85 5.55 -26.36 -13.01
N ASN A 86 4.24 -26.39 -12.78
CA ASN A 86 3.30 -25.45 -13.38
C ASN A 86 3.50 -24.01 -12.87
N VAL A 87 3.81 -23.83 -11.58
CA VAL A 87 4.19 -22.50 -11.03
C VAL A 87 5.43 -21.96 -11.73
N LEU A 88 6.47 -22.79 -11.92
CA LEU A 88 7.69 -22.39 -12.63
C LEU A 88 7.41 -22.08 -14.10
N GLN A 89 6.53 -22.84 -14.76
CA GLN A 89 6.10 -22.57 -16.13
C GLN A 89 5.36 -21.23 -16.22
N LEU A 90 4.40 -20.97 -15.32
CA LEU A 90 3.68 -19.69 -15.26
C LEU A 90 4.63 -18.51 -14.99
N SER A 91 5.61 -18.70 -14.11
CA SER A 91 6.66 -17.72 -13.85
C SER A 91 7.48 -17.44 -15.11
N GLY A 92 7.88 -18.48 -15.85
CA GLY A 92 8.57 -18.34 -17.14
C GLY A 92 7.76 -17.58 -18.19
N LEU A 93 6.46 -17.87 -18.30
CA LEU A 93 5.55 -17.14 -19.18
C LEU A 93 5.42 -15.66 -18.77
N GLY A 94 5.35 -15.38 -17.47
CA GLY A 94 5.36 -14.03 -16.93
C GLY A 94 6.63 -13.25 -17.28
N ARG A 95 7.81 -13.86 -17.09
CA ARG A 95 9.10 -13.26 -17.48
C ARG A 95 9.20 -13.00 -18.98
N LYS A 96 8.73 -13.92 -19.81
CA LYS A 96 8.69 -13.69 -21.27
C LYS A 96 7.80 -12.51 -21.61
N LYS A 97 6.59 -12.45 -21.05
CA LYS A 97 5.66 -11.32 -21.26
C LYS A 97 6.29 -9.98 -20.85
N LEU A 98 6.97 -9.95 -19.70
CA LEU A 98 7.71 -8.77 -19.23
C LEU A 98 8.79 -8.34 -20.23
N PHE A 99 9.60 -9.30 -20.70
CA PHE A 99 10.62 -9.06 -21.71
C PHE A 99 10.04 -8.49 -23.02
N ASP A 100 8.92 -9.03 -23.48
CA ASP A 100 8.22 -8.58 -24.69
C ASP A 100 7.68 -7.14 -24.52
N VAL A 101 7.13 -6.82 -23.34
CA VAL A 101 6.67 -5.46 -22.97
C VAL A 101 7.84 -4.48 -22.99
N ASN A 102 8.93 -4.77 -22.30
CA ASN A 102 10.10 -3.88 -22.25
C ASN A 102 10.76 -3.69 -23.61
N THR A 103 10.77 -4.73 -24.44
CA THR A 103 11.23 -4.63 -25.84
C THR A 103 10.33 -3.71 -26.67
N SER A 104 9.02 -3.77 -26.45
CA SER A 104 8.04 -2.92 -27.14
C SER A 104 8.17 -1.45 -26.71
N LEU A 105 8.27 -1.20 -25.39
CA LEU A 105 8.49 0.15 -24.84
C LEU A 105 9.78 0.78 -25.38
N ARG A 106 10.89 0.04 -25.36
CA ARG A 106 12.16 0.49 -25.92
C ARG A 106 12.06 0.81 -27.42
N THR A 107 11.41 -0.04 -28.20
CA THR A 107 11.19 0.18 -29.64
C THR A 107 10.39 1.47 -29.90
N ALA A 108 9.43 1.78 -29.02
CA ALA A 108 8.65 3.02 -29.06
C ALA A 108 9.41 4.25 -28.52
N GLY A 109 10.63 4.08 -27.99
CA GLY A 109 11.39 5.15 -27.33
C GLY A 109 10.81 5.55 -25.97
N ILE A 110 9.99 4.70 -25.36
CA ILE A 110 9.35 4.92 -24.06
C ILE A 110 10.20 4.27 -22.97
N LYS A 111 10.42 5.02 -21.89
CA LYS A 111 11.12 4.52 -20.70
C LYS A 111 10.10 4.22 -19.60
N PRO A 112 9.99 2.97 -19.11
CA PRO A 112 9.18 2.69 -17.93
C PRO A 112 9.77 3.40 -16.70
N ALA A 113 8.91 3.77 -15.75
CA ALA A 113 9.34 4.13 -14.41
C ALA A 113 9.65 2.87 -13.60
N MET A 114 10.48 2.99 -12.56
CA MET A 114 10.86 1.85 -11.73
C MET A 114 10.89 2.25 -10.25
N ALA A 115 10.44 1.36 -9.39
CA ALA A 115 10.65 1.44 -7.96
C ALA A 115 11.30 0.16 -7.43
N GLY A 116 12.12 0.27 -6.41
CA GLY A 116 12.79 -0.87 -5.79
C GLY A 116 12.83 -0.78 -4.28
N ASP A 117 12.70 -1.93 -3.64
CA ASP A 117 12.65 -2.09 -2.19
C ASP A 117 13.32 -3.41 -1.77
N ILE A 118 13.82 -3.43 -0.53
CA ILE A 118 14.33 -4.64 0.12
C ILE A 118 13.59 -4.82 1.44
N TRP A 119 12.93 -5.97 1.57
CA TRP A 119 12.35 -6.37 2.83
C TRP A 119 12.81 -7.77 3.22
N SER A 120 12.65 -8.07 4.50
CA SER A 120 12.90 -9.39 5.05
C SER A 120 11.65 -9.86 5.79
N ASP A 121 11.22 -11.08 5.53
CA ASP A 121 10.12 -11.73 6.24
C ASP A 121 10.47 -13.20 6.51
N ARG A 122 10.26 -13.67 7.75
CA ARG A 122 10.45 -15.07 8.18
C ARG A 122 11.77 -15.72 7.70
N GLY A 123 12.88 -15.00 7.80
CA GLY A 123 14.21 -15.49 7.40
C GLY A 123 14.47 -15.48 5.89
N VAL A 124 13.55 -14.91 5.10
CA VAL A 124 13.71 -14.68 3.66
C VAL A 124 13.85 -13.18 3.42
N SER A 125 14.94 -12.78 2.75
CA SER A 125 15.08 -11.43 2.23
C SER A 125 14.87 -11.43 0.72
N LEU A 126 14.18 -10.41 0.21
CA LEU A 126 13.90 -10.23 -1.21
C LEU A 126 14.32 -8.83 -1.64
N LEU A 127 14.93 -8.72 -2.82
CA LEU A 127 14.95 -7.48 -3.60
C LEU A 127 13.73 -7.49 -4.53
N GLY A 128 12.78 -6.61 -4.25
CA GLY A 128 11.63 -6.39 -5.12
C GLY A 128 11.87 -5.20 -6.04
N LEU A 129 11.62 -5.40 -7.33
CA LEU A 129 11.63 -4.35 -8.34
C LEU A 129 10.28 -4.35 -9.04
N CYS A 130 9.67 -3.19 -9.12
CA CYS A 130 8.44 -2.96 -9.88
C CYS A 130 8.70 -1.93 -10.96
N GLU A 131 8.16 -2.18 -12.14
CA GLU A 131 8.14 -1.21 -13.24
C GLU A 131 6.71 -0.72 -13.49
N TYR A 132 6.63 0.51 -13.98
CA TYR A 132 5.37 1.20 -14.24
C TYR A 132 5.43 1.84 -15.62
N TYR A 133 4.36 1.67 -16.39
CA TYR A 133 4.18 2.40 -17.65
C TYR A 133 2.70 2.67 -17.88
N MET A 134 2.42 3.58 -18.81
CA MET A 134 1.06 3.95 -19.20
C MET A 134 0.78 3.44 -20.61
N THR A 135 -0.40 2.85 -20.84
CA THR A 135 -0.84 2.47 -22.18
C THR A 135 -1.46 3.64 -22.92
N ASP A 136 -1.70 3.46 -24.22
CA ASP A 136 -2.40 4.43 -25.06
C ASP A 136 -3.86 4.67 -24.60
N GLU A 137 -4.45 3.74 -23.85
CA GLU A 137 -5.76 3.90 -23.19
C GLU A 137 -5.69 4.58 -21.81
N TRP A 138 -4.56 5.23 -21.49
CA TRP A 138 -4.35 5.96 -20.23
C TRP A 138 -4.46 5.08 -18.99
N ARG A 139 -4.09 3.79 -19.11
CA ARG A 139 -4.05 2.85 -17.98
C ARG A 139 -2.63 2.69 -17.48
N ILE A 140 -2.45 2.87 -16.17
CA ILE A 140 -1.18 2.53 -15.50
C ILE A 140 -1.11 1.02 -15.36
N ASN A 141 -0.06 0.43 -15.93
CA ASN A 141 0.34 -0.93 -15.65
C ASN A 141 1.46 -0.93 -14.63
N GLU A 142 1.32 -1.81 -13.67
CA GLU A 142 2.33 -2.14 -12.65
C GLU A 142 2.73 -3.58 -12.90
N LEU A 143 4.02 -3.81 -13.12
CA LEU A 143 4.58 -5.14 -13.33
C LEU A 143 5.70 -5.38 -12.33
N VAL A 144 5.69 -6.56 -11.70
CA VAL A 144 6.82 -7.03 -10.90
C VAL A 144 7.94 -7.38 -11.86
N LEU A 145 8.97 -6.54 -11.91
CA LEU A 145 10.16 -6.74 -12.73
C LEU A 145 10.99 -7.88 -12.15
N ALA A 146 11.19 -7.86 -10.82
CA ALA A 146 11.89 -8.93 -10.12
C ALA A 146 11.42 -9.06 -8.66
N ALA A 147 11.49 -10.27 -8.16
CA ALA A 147 11.36 -10.60 -6.74
C ALA A 147 12.49 -11.59 -6.41
N SER A 148 13.70 -11.06 -6.29
CA SER A 148 14.94 -11.83 -6.29
C SER A 148 15.36 -12.17 -4.86
N PRO A 149 15.60 -13.45 -4.53
CA PRO A 149 16.11 -13.85 -3.21
C PRO A 149 17.42 -13.13 -2.88
N PHE A 150 17.47 -12.56 -1.69
CA PHE A 150 18.62 -11.80 -1.18
C PHE A 150 19.07 -12.25 0.21
N SER A 151 18.67 -13.47 0.63
CA SER A 151 19.02 -14.02 1.95
C SER A 151 20.47 -14.50 2.09
N LYS A 152 21.17 -14.78 0.98
CA LYS A 152 22.50 -15.44 0.99
C LYS A 152 23.68 -14.46 0.92
N GLU A 153 23.41 -13.18 0.74
CA GLU A 153 24.40 -12.14 0.50
C GLU A 153 24.16 -10.99 1.47
N ARG A 154 25.21 -10.23 1.79
CA ARG A 154 25.06 -8.98 2.55
C ARG A 154 24.44 -7.92 1.66
N HIS A 155 23.53 -7.11 2.20
CA HIS A 155 22.88 -6.01 1.47
C HIS A 155 23.80 -4.79 1.34
N THR A 156 24.99 -4.96 0.76
CA THR A 156 25.89 -3.85 0.43
C THR A 156 25.41 -3.13 -0.82
N GLY A 157 25.85 -1.89 -1.04
CA GLY A 157 25.48 -1.12 -2.23
C GLY A 157 25.88 -1.85 -3.52
N GLU A 158 27.06 -2.46 -3.55
CA GLU A 158 27.58 -3.20 -4.72
C GLU A 158 26.72 -4.41 -5.05
N ALA A 159 26.30 -5.18 -4.04
CA ALA A 159 25.43 -6.33 -4.24
C ALA A 159 24.04 -5.91 -4.74
N ILE A 160 23.51 -4.79 -4.22
CA ILE A 160 22.23 -4.21 -4.65
C ILE A 160 22.33 -3.74 -6.12
N ASP A 161 23.38 -3.00 -6.49
CA ASP A 161 23.60 -2.53 -7.87
C ASP A 161 23.66 -3.72 -8.84
N ALA A 162 24.52 -4.70 -8.55
CA ALA A 162 24.73 -5.87 -9.40
C ALA A 162 23.44 -6.66 -9.62
N LYS A 163 22.70 -6.94 -8.53
CA LYS A 163 21.43 -7.70 -8.60
C LYS A 163 20.31 -6.92 -9.29
N THR A 164 20.29 -5.59 -9.12
CA THR A 164 19.35 -4.71 -9.84
C THR A 164 19.62 -4.74 -11.34
N ARG A 165 20.90 -4.63 -11.77
CA ARG A 165 21.28 -4.72 -13.20
C ARG A 165 20.94 -6.07 -13.80
N GLU A 166 21.29 -7.16 -13.12
CA GLU A 166 20.99 -8.52 -13.57
C GLU A 166 19.49 -8.71 -13.79
N SER A 167 18.68 -8.21 -12.83
CA SER A 167 17.22 -8.27 -12.91
C SER A 167 16.66 -7.44 -14.06
N CYS A 168 17.17 -6.22 -14.27
CA CYS A 168 16.76 -5.35 -15.38
C CYS A 168 17.07 -5.99 -16.74
N VAL A 169 18.29 -6.51 -16.91
CA VAL A 169 18.70 -7.17 -18.16
C VAL A 169 17.85 -8.42 -18.42
N SER A 170 17.60 -9.22 -17.38
CA SER A 170 16.74 -10.41 -17.48
C SER A 170 15.29 -10.07 -17.84
N ALA A 171 14.82 -8.88 -17.46
CA ALA A 171 13.51 -8.34 -17.80
C ALA A 171 13.46 -7.68 -19.19
N GLY A 172 14.55 -7.68 -19.96
CA GLY A 172 14.60 -7.12 -21.31
C GLY A 172 14.91 -5.62 -21.37
N LEU A 173 15.32 -5.00 -20.26
CA LEU A 173 15.89 -3.64 -20.26
C LEU A 173 17.38 -3.67 -20.71
N SER A 174 17.97 -2.50 -20.96
CA SER A 174 19.38 -2.42 -21.36
C SER A 174 20.34 -2.59 -20.18
N HIS A 175 21.59 -2.98 -20.49
CA HIS A 175 22.69 -2.96 -19.53
C HIS A 175 22.94 -1.57 -18.93
N ASP A 176 22.69 -0.54 -19.73
CA ASP A 176 22.60 0.83 -19.25
C ASP A 176 21.18 1.12 -18.77
N VAL A 177 20.93 0.80 -17.50
CA VAL A 177 19.62 1.02 -16.86
C VAL A 177 19.24 2.51 -16.85
N PHE A 178 20.22 3.41 -16.73
CA PHE A 178 20.02 4.86 -16.70
C PHE A 178 19.39 5.37 -18.00
N SER A 179 19.78 4.81 -19.15
CA SER A 179 19.15 5.17 -20.43
C SER A 179 17.80 4.52 -20.66
N SER A 180 17.49 3.37 -20.04
CA SER A 180 16.22 2.65 -20.25
C SER A 180 15.09 2.99 -19.27
N VAL A 181 15.38 3.51 -18.08
CA VAL A 181 14.39 3.73 -17.03
C VAL A 181 14.17 5.22 -16.78
N PHE A 182 12.92 5.63 -16.62
CA PHE A 182 12.56 6.96 -16.19
C PHE A 182 12.51 7.03 -14.67
N PHE A 183 13.30 7.93 -14.07
CA PHE A 183 13.21 8.28 -12.65
C PHE A 183 13.10 7.07 -11.69
N PRO A 184 14.15 6.24 -11.58
CA PRO A 184 14.13 5.12 -10.66
C PRO A 184 14.01 5.59 -9.20
N VAL A 185 13.09 5.03 -8.43
CA VAL A 185 12.81 5.42 -7.05
C VAL A 185 13.22 4.31 -6.09
N SER A 186 13.94 4.65 -5.04
CA SER A 186 14.23 3.74 -3.92
C SER A 186 13.96 4.42 -2.59
N ASP A 187 13.90 3.60 -1.55
CA ASP A 187 13.98 4.07 -0.17
C ASP A 187 15.31 4.86 0.07
N ASN A 188 15.38 5.56 1.21
CA ASN A 188 16.52 6.38 1.63
C ASN A 188 17.53 5.67 2.55
N ALA A 189 17.43 4.35 2.73
CA ALA A 189 18.40 3.56 3.48
C ALA A 189 19.79 3.69 2.86
N SER A 190 20.83 3.65 3.69
CA SER A 190 22.21 3.93 3.27
C SER A 190 22.69 3.00 2.14
N ASN A 191 22.42 1.70 2.29
CA ASN A 191 22.75 0.69 1.29
C ASN A 191 21.98 0.86 -0.02
N MET A 192 20.68 1.17 0.03
CA MET A 192 19.86 1.43 -1.16
C MET A 192 20.35 2.68 -1.90
N LYS A 193 20.64 3.77 -1.18
CA LYS A 193 21.24 4.98 -1.79
C LYS A 193 22.53 4.67 -2.52
N ASN A 194 23.42 3.88 -1.91
CA ASN A 194 24.70 3.51 -2.50
C ASN A 194 24.51 2.59 -3.71
N GLY A 195 23.67 1.55 -3.59
CA GLY A 195 23.44 0.59 -4.67
C GLY A 195 22.68 1.16 -5.85
N TRP A 196 21.97 2.27 -5.68
CA TRP A 196 21.24 2.93 -6.76
C TRP A 196 21.83 4.26 -7.21
N ALA A 197 22.99 4.65 -6.66
CA ALA A 197 23.64 5.91 -7.00
C ALA A 197 23.93 6.04 -8.52
N SER A 198 24.31 4.93 -9.14
CA SER A 198 24.63 4.82 -10.57
C SER A 198 23.40 4.89 -11.49
N PHE A 199 22.18 4.72 -10.96
CA PHE A 199 20.93 4.76 -11.74
C PHE A 199 20.28 6.15 -11.77
N GLY A 200 20.87 7.16 -11.12
CA GLY A 200 20.28 8.50 -11.05
C GLY A 200 18.98 8.52 -10.25
N ARG A 201 18.93 7.74 -9.15
CA ARG A 201 17.72 7.55 -8.35
C ARG A 201 17.11 8.84 -7.78
N GLY A 202 15.79 8.86 -7.70
CA GLY A 202 15.01 9.75 -6.84
C GLY A 202 14.74 9.12 -5.46
N PRO A 203 14.57 9.94 -4.41
CA PRO A 203 14.08 9.45 -3.13
C PRO A 203 12.61 9.06 -3.18
N CYS A 204 12.26 7.99 -2.49
CA CYS A 204 10.88 7.67 -2.15
C CYS A 204 10.32 8.82 -1.28
N CYS A 205 9.26 9.45 -1.77
CA CYS A 205 8.60 10.55 -1.06
C CYS A 205 8.01 10.08 0.27
N VAL A 206 7.38 8.89 0.28
CA VAL A 206 6.80 8.28 1.48
C VAL A 206 7.86 8.03 2.55
N HIS A 207 8.98 7.39 2.19
CA HIS A 207 10.07 7.18 3.14
C HIS A 207 10.69 8.52 3.58
N SER A 208 10.75 9.53 2.70
CA SER A 208 11.25 10.85 3.10
C SER A 208 10.38 11.50 4.17
N GLY A 209 9.04 11.39 4.08
CA GLY A 209 8.14 11.84 5.14
C GLY A 209 8.18 10.98 6.40
N GLN A 210 8.31 9.66 6.24
CA GLN A 210 8.46 8.74 7.37
C GLN A 210 9.71 9.05 8.21
N LEU A 211 10.81 9.49 7.59
CA LEU A 211 12.01 9.93 8.32
C LEU A 211 11.72 11.14 9.23
N SER A 212 10.85 12.07 8.80
CA SER A 212 10.39 13.18 9.64
C SER A 212 9.44 12.70 10.74
N VAL A 213 8.55 11.76 10.44
CA VAL A 213 7.72 11.10 11.47
C VAL A 213 8.58 10.47 12.56
N HIS A 214 9.73 9.88 12.21
CA HIS A 214 10.67 9.37 13.21
C HIS A 214 11.32 10.45 14.07
N VAL A 215 11.45 11.70 13.60
CA VAL A 215 11.88 12.82 14.45
C VAL A 215 10.85 13.06 15.56
N TYR A 216 9.56 13.09 15.20
CA TYR A 216 8.47 13.24 16.18
C TYR A 216 8.40 12.05 17.15
N LEU A 217 8.35 10.83 16.61
CA LEU A 217 8.16 9.61 17.38
C LEU A 217 9.34 9.28 18.31
N ASN A 218 10.55 9.76 18.00
CA ASN A 218 11.72 9.58 18.85
C ASN A 218 12.05 10.83 19.68
N HIS A 219 11.22 11.87 19.62
CA HIS A 219 11.41 13.09 20.39
C HIS A 219 11.41 12.75 21.90
N PRO A 220 12.35 13.28 22.71
CA PRO A 220 12.49 12.92 24.12
C PRO A 220 11.21 13.10 24.96
N SER A 221 10.33 14.02 24.57
CA SER A 221 9.07 14.30 25.26
C SER A 221 7.89 13.41 24.81
N ILE A 222 8.03 12.68 23.70
CA ILE A 222 7.01 11.76 23.16
C ILE A 222 7.39 10.31 23.45
N LYS A 223 8.69 10.00 23.34
CA LYS A 223 9.24 8.66 23.52
C LYS A 223 8.77 7.95 24.81
N PRO A 224 8.66 8.59 25.99
CA PRO A 224 8.20 7.91 27.21
C PRO A 224 6.78 7.33 27.09
N THR A 225 5.85 8.06 26.45
CA THR A 225 4.48 7.57 26.21
C THR A 225 4.50 6.41 25.22
N ARG A 226 5.35 6.47 24.20
CA ARG A 226 5.50 5.36 23.24
C ARG A 226 6.13 4.12 23.84
N ASP A 227 7.11 4.28 24.74
CA ASP A 227 7.73 3.15 25.44
C ASP A 227 6.69 2.40 26.29
N LYS A 228 5.71 3.12 26.85
CA LYS A 228 4.54 2.53 27.53
C LYS A 228 3.64 1.75 26.58
N GLU A 229 3.29 2.34 25.44
CA GLU A 229 2.51 1.67 24.39
C GLU A 229 3.18 0.37 23.93
N HIS A 230 4.51 0.41 23.69
CA HIS A 230 5.32 -0.75 23.32
C HIS A 230 5.27 -1.84 24.39
N GLY A 231 5.45 -1.47 25.67
CA GLY A 231 5.40 -2.41 26.78
C GLY A 231 4.03 -3.07 26.95
N ILE A 232 2.95 -2.30 26.81
CA ILE A 232 1.57 -2.81 26.84
C ILE A 232 1.32 -3.78 25.68
N VAL A 233 1.70 -3.43 24.45
CA VAL A 233 1.52 -4.29 23.28
C VAL A 233 2.38 -5.56 23.37
N ALA A 234 3.60 -5.45 23.93
CA ALA A 234 4.47 -6.58 24.19
C ALA A 234 3.84 -7.55 25.19
N HIS A 235 3.20 -7.06 26.26
CA HIS A 235 2.47 -7.91 27.20
C HIS A 235 1.47 -8.81 26.49
N TRP A 236 0.55 -8.25 25.69
CA TRP A 236 -0.45 -9.06 24.97
C TRP A 236 0.11 -9.90 23.81
N SER A 237 1.34 -9.63 23.38
CA SER A 237 2.04 -10.45 22.39
C SER A 237 2.60 -11.74 22.97
N HIS A 238 2.87 -11.76 24.28
CA HIS A 238 3.55 -12.86 24.97
C HIS A 238 2.70 -13.52 26.04
N ALA A 239 1.77 -12.79 26.66
CA ALA A 239 0.95 -13.29 27.74
C ALA A 239 -0.09 -14.29 27.25
N THR A 240 -0.03 -15.49 27.81
CA THR A 240 -1.02 -16.56 27.63
C THR A 240 -1.82 -16.73 28.92
N GLY A 241 -3.15 -16.74 28.88
CA GLY A 241 -3.98 -17.04 30.04
C GLY A 241 -5.00 -15.97 30.41
N VAL A 242 -5.26 -15.81 31.71
CA VAL A 242 -6.39 -15.02 32.27
C VAL A 242 -6.27 -13.50 32.13
N ASP A 243 -5.05 -13.03 31.90
CA ASP A 243 -4.60 -11.66 31.69
C ASP A 243 -3.92 -11.49 30.32
N GLY A 244 -3.99 -12.52 29.46
CA GLY A 244 -3.52 -12.45 28.09
C GLY A 244 -4.48 -11.70 27.17
N LEU A 245 -4.27 -11.84 25.87
CA LEU A 245 -5.07 -11.17 24.84
C LEU A 245 -6.59 -11.41 24.97
N GLY A 246 -7.02 -12.61 25.38
CA GLY A 246 -8.43 -12.91 25.59
C GLY A 246 -9.09 -12.07 26.69
N ALA A 247 -8.33 -11.52 27.63
CA ALA A 247 -8.82 -10.59 28.64
C ALA A 247 -9.04 -9.18 28.06
N LEU A 248 -8.14 -8.72 27.19
CA LEU A 248 -8.34 -7.49 26.42
C LEU A 248 -9.59 -7.59 25.55
N HIS A 249 -9.78 -8.69 24.82
CA HIS A 249 -10.97 -8.87 23.97
C HIS A 249 -12.28 -8.82 24.77
N ARG A 250 -12.30 -9.37 26.00
CA ARG A 250 -13.46 -9.20 26.90
C ARG A 250 -13.68 -7.74 27.27
N CYS A 251 -12.62 -7.00 27.60
CA CYS A 251 -12.71 -5.57 27.91
C CYS A 251 -13.16 -4.74 26.70
N GLN A 252 -12.74 -5.09 25.48
CA GLN A 252 -13.20 -4.47 24.24
C GLN A 252 -14.71 -4.68 24.07
N LYS A 253 -15.17 -5.92 24.22
CA LYS A 253 -16.59 -6.26 24.14
C LYS A 253 -17.43 -5.55 25.22
N GLU A 254 -16.95 -5.50 26.46
CA GLU A 254 -17.61 -4.78 27.56
C GLU A 254 -17.61 -3.25 27.35
N SER A 255 -16.74 -2.73 26.49
CA SER A 255 -16.67 -1.32 26.11
C SER A 255 -17.43 -1.02 24.81
N ASP A 256 -18.22 -1.97 24.29
CA ASP A 256 -18.93 -1.89 23.01
C ASP A 256 -17.99 -1.64 21.80
N LEU A 257 -16.76 -2.17 21.87
CA LEU A 257 -15.75 -2.08 20.81
C LEU A 257 -15.54 -3.44 20.12
N PRO A 258 -15.18 -3.45 18.82
CA PRO A 258 -14.86 -4.69 18.13
C PRO A 258 -13.62 -5.36 18.73
N GLU A 259 -13.55 -6.68 18.66
CA GLU A 259 -12.34 -7.42 19.03
C GLU A 259 -11.23 -7.10 18.01
N HIS A 260 -10.17 -6.45 18.46
CA HIS A 260 -9.06 -6.05 17.61
C HIS A 260 -7.74 -6.29 18.33
N HIS A 261 -6.82 -6.98 17.67
CA HIS A 261 -5.48 -7.18 18.19
C HIS A 261 -4.74 -5.83 18.34
N PRO A 262 -3.93 -5.65 19.39
CA PRO A 262 -3.08 -4.47 19.51
C PRO A 262 -2.14 -4.31 18.32
N VAL A 263 -2.00 -3.08 17.83
CA VAL A 263 -1.12 -2.76 16.71
C VAL A 263 0.32 -2.66 17.20
N LYS A 264 1.22 -3.36 16.52
CA LYS A 264 2.66 -3.28 16.75
C LYS A 264 3.25 -2.18 15.88
N ASP A 265 4.00 -1.28 16.51
CA ASP A 265 4.90 -0.42 15.75
C ASP A 265 6.06 -1.25 15.17
N VAL A 266 6.26 -1.13 13.86
CA VAL A 266 7.28 -1.83 13.10
C VAL A 266 8.03 -0.77 12.32
N GLU A 267 9.26 -0.45 12.72
CA GLU A 267 10.06 0.64 12.15
C GLU A 267 10.14 0.62 10.60
N THR A 268 10.14 -0.57 10.00
CA THR A 268 10.19 -0.76 8.54
C THR A 268 8.85 -0.68 7.82
N ARG A 269 7.72 -0.62 8.54
CA ARG A 269 6.37 -0.46 7.98
C ARG A 269 5.93 0.99 8.11
N TRP A 270 5.63 1.63 6.99
CA TRP A 270 5.19 3.02 6.99
C TRP A 270 3.92 3.21 7.82
N SER A 271 3.87 4.33 8.56
CA SER A 271 2.75 4.72 9.43
C SER A 271 2.47 3.80 10.65
N SER A 272 3.24 2.74 10.90
CA SER A 272 2.95 1.82 12.03
C SER A 272 2.96 2.48 13.41
N GLY A 273 3.80 3.50 13.59
CA GLY A 273 3.83 4.29 14.83
C GLY A 273 2.56 5.10 15.03
N HIS A 274 2.03 5.70 13.97
CA HIS A 274 0.72 6.35 13.98
C HIS A 274 -0.39 5.33 14.26
N ASP A 275 -0.39 4.19 13.55
CA ASP A 275 -1.44 3.17 13.67
C ASP A 275 -1.52 2.58 15.08
N GLN A 276 -0.38 2.46 15.77
CA GLN A 276 -0.33 2.07 17.18
C GLN A 276 -0.97 3.11 18.08
N MET A 277 -0.60 4.38 17.93
CA MET A 277 -1.16 5.49 18.72
C MET A 277 -2.67 5.65 18.49
N GLU A 278 -3.11 5.48 17.24
CA GLU A 278 -4.52 5.48 16.87
C GLU A 278 -5.27 4.30 17.48
N TRP A 279 -4.67 3.11 17.52
CA TRP A 279 -5.24 1.97 18.23
C TRP A 279 -5.44 2.30 19.72
N PHE A 280 -4.45 2.90 20.39
CA PHE A 280 -4.62 3.33 21.78
C PHE A 280 -5.73 4.37 21.93
N ARG A 281 -5.84 5.34 21.02
CA ARG A 281 -6.91 6.36 21.05
C ARG A 281 -8.29 5.73 20.93
N VAL A 282 -8.49 4.84 19.95
CA VAL A 282 -9.77 4.16 19.70
C VAL A 282 -10.13 3.20 20.85
N PHE A 283 -9.15 2.46 21.37
CA PHE A 283 -9.36 1.43 22.39
C PHE A 283 -9.10 1.91 23.82
N GLN A 284 -8.96 3.22 24.05
CA GLN A 284 -8.65 3.80 25.36
C GLN A 284 -9.53 3.25 26.49
N ARG A 285 -10.86 3.22 26.27
CA ARG A 285 -11.81 2.70 27.27
C ARG A 285 -11.57 1.23 27.62
N ALA A 286 -11.28 0.40 26.61
CA ALA A 286 -11.00 -1.02 26.81
C ALA A 286 -9.68 -1.24 27.56
N VAL A 287 -8.65 -0.45 27.26
CA VAL A 287 -7.35 -0.50 27.96
C VAL A 287 -7.51 -0.06 29.42
N GLN A 288 -8.26 1.02 29.68
CA GLN A 288 -8.54 1.48 31.04
C GLN A 288 -9.37 0.46 31.85
N LEU A 289 -10.34 -0.21 31.21
CA LEU A 289 -11.09 -1.28 31.84
C LEU A 289 -10.20 -2.49 32.15
N TYR A 290 -9.29 -2.83 31.23
CA TYR A 290 -8.28 -3.85 31.46
C TYR A 290 -7.38 -3.48 32.65
N ASP A 291 -6.99 -2.21 32.78
CA ASP A 291 -6.18 -1.74 33.91
C ASP A 291 -6.87 -2.01 35.25
N VAL A 292 -8.18 -1.75 35.33
CA VAL A 292 -8.98 -2.01 36.53
C VAL A 292 -9.11 -3.50 36.82
N ASN A 293 -9.42 -4.30 35.80
CA ASN A 293 -9.80 -5.70 35.95
C ASN A 293 -8.62 -6.68 36.03
N HIS A 294 -7.51 -6.35 35.37
CA HIS A 294 -6.43 -7.29 35.06
C HIS A 294 -5.02 -6.82 35.41
N ALA A 295 -4.73 -5.51 35.53
CA ALA A 295 -3.34 -5.04 35.73
C ALA A 295 -2.65 -5.60 36.98
N ARG A 296 -3.40 -5.84 38.07
CA ARG A 296 -2.84 -6.48 39.28
C ARG A 296 -2.32 -7.90 39.02
N LYS A 297 -2.91 -8.61 38.05
CA LYS A 297 -2.56 -9.98 37.67
C LYS A 297 -1.49 -10.03 36.57
N ALA A 298 -1.41 -9.00 35.73
CA ALA A 298 -0.49 -8.87 34.60
C ALA A 298 1.00 -8.72 34.95
N GLY A 299 1.34 -8.71 36.26
CA GLY A 299 2.71 -8.63 36.74
C GLY A 299 3.37 -7.26 36.56
N HIS A 300 4.61 -7.14 37.03
CA HIS A 300 5.35 -5.87 37.05
C HIS A 300 5.67 -5.34 35.64
N ALA A 301 5.85 -6.22 34.66
CA ALA A 301 6.17 -5.83 33.29
C ALA A 301 5.04 -5.01 32.65
N TYR A 302 3.77 -5.36 32.87
CA TYR A 302 2.65 -4.54 32.41
C TYR A 302 2.50 -3.26 33.25
N GLN A 303 2.58 -3.38 34.58
CA GLN A 303 2.34 -2.27 35.52
C GLN A 303 3.27 -1.08 35.31
N GLN A 304 4.54 -1.33 34.96
CA GLN A 304 5.52 -0.26 34.68
C GLN A 304 5.16 0.58 33.44
N HIS A 305 4.34 0.04 32.55
CA HIS A 305 3.98 0.65 31.27
C HIS A 305 2.55 1.23 31.26
N GLN A 306 1.86 1.28 32.40
CA GLN A 306 0.51 1.86 32.44
C GLN A 306 0.52 3.35 32.10
N MET A 307 -0.43 3.75 31.26
CA MET A 307 -0.59 5.12 30.78
C MET A 307 -1.38 5.97 31.78
N GLY A 308 -0.82 7.11 32.16
CA GLY A 308 -1.50 8.13 32.96
C GLY A 308 -2.30 9.11 32.11
N LEU A 309 -2.92 10.10 32.76
CA LEU A 309 -3.73 11.12 32.07
C LEU A 309 -2.94 11.89 31.00
N GLU A 310 -1.70 12.29 31.32
CA GLU A 310 -0.84 12.99 30.36
C GLU A 310 -0.47 12.10 29.17
N ASP A 311 -0.21 10.80 29.38
CA ASP A 311 0.08 9.87 28.29
C ASP A 311 -1.09 9.75 27.32
N TRP A 312 -2.32 9.65 27.83
CA TRP A 312 -3.53 9.60 27.00
C TRP A 312 -3.75 10.88 26.19
N ARG A 313 -3.45 12.04 26.80
CA ARG A 313 -3.52 13.33 26.13
C ARG A 313 -2.46 13.45 25.03
N ILE A 314 -1.19 13.17 25.37
CA ILE A 314 -0.08 13.13 24.41
C ILE A 314 -0.41 12.19 23.25
N ASN A 315 -0.93 11.00 23.54
CA ASN A 315 -1.31 10.04 22.50
C ASN A 315 -2.36 10.64 21.54
N THR A 316 -3.45 11.19 22.09
CA THR A 316 -4.55 11.74 21.29
C THR A 316 -4.10 12.90 20.40
N GLU A 317 -3.35 13.86 20.96
CA GLU A 317 -2.85 15.00 20.19
C GLU A 317 -1.78 14.56 19.17
N SER A 318 -0.95 13.56 19.50
CA SER A 318 0.04 12.99 18.56
C SER A 318 -0.61 12.30 17.36
N VAL A 319 -1.73 11.59 17.55
CA VAL A 319 -2.50 11.05 16.43
C VAL A 319 -2.94 12.18 15.51
N ALA A 320 -3.49 13.28 16.05
CA ALA A 320 -3.91 14.41 15.24
C ALA A 320 -2.75 15.06 14.45
N VAL A 321 -1.56 15.17 15.06
CA VAL A 321 -0.36 15.68 14.37
C VAL A 321 0.08 14.77 13.22
N LEU A 322 0.04 13.45 13.43
CA LEU A 322 0.59 12.47 12.48
C LEU A 322 -0.42 12.01 11.42
N GLN A 323 -1.73 12.15 11.66
CA GLN A 323 -2.80 11.69 10.76
C GLN A 323 -2.68 12.25 9.34
N PRO A 324 -2.45 13.57 9.10
CA PRO A 324 -2.32 14.10 7.74
C PRO A 324 -1.16 13.47 6.97
N ILE A 325 -0.05 13.18 7.66
CA ILE A 325 1.10 12.50 7.05
C ILE A 325 0.73 11.04 6.75
N ALA A 326 0.06 10.33 7.66
CA ALA A 326 -0.37 8.95 7.45
C ALA A 326 -1.33 8.81 6.25
N ASP A 327 -2.27 9.74 6.11
CA ASP A 327 -3.19 9.79 4.97
C ASP A 327 -2.45 10.04 3.66
N TRP A 328 -1.53 11.00 3.68
CA TRP A 328 -0.70 11.30 2.52
C TRP A 328 0.20 10.13 2.12
N THR A 329 0.89 9.48 3.07
CA THR A 329 1.75 8.33 2.76
C THR A 329 0.94 7.17 2.19
N GLN A 330 -0.27 6.93 2.69
CA GLN A 330 -1.19 5.93 2.15
C GLN A 330 -1.62 6.27 0.72
N HIS A 331 -1.97 7.54 0.46
CA HIS A 331 -2.35 8.00 -0.87
C HIS A 331 -1.18 7.88 -1.88
N MET A 332 0.03 8.21 -1.47
CA MET A 332 1.22 8.18 -2.33
C MET A 332 1.66 6.77 -2.74
N GLN A 333 1.11 5.72 -2.12
CA GLN A 333 1.32 4.32 -2.47
C GLN A 333 0.37 3.82 -3.58
N GLY A 334 -0.52 4.67 -4.09
CA GLY A 334 -1.45 4.32 -5.16
C GLY A 334 -0.75 3.86 -6.45
N THR A 335 -1.19 2.71 -7.01
CA THR A 335 -0.63 2.15 -8.25
C THR A 335 -1.59 2.22 -9.44
N LYS A 336 -2.70 2.94 -9.29
CA LYS A 336 -3.77 3.04 -10.29
C LYS A 336 -4.05 4.47 -10.75
N TYR A 337 -3.32 5.45 -10.20
CA TYR A 337 -3.38 6.86 -10.57
C TYR A 337 -1.97 7.48 -10.45
N PRO A 338 -1.69 8.59 -11.17
CA PRO A 338 -0.41 9.29 -11.04
C PRO A 338 -0.27 9.92 -9.66
N THR A 339 0.73 9.51 -8.89
CA THR A 339 1.01 10.07 -7.55
C THR A 339 2.03 11.21 -7.59
N LEU A 340 2.99 11.15 -8.51
CA LEU A 340 4.08 12.13 -8.63
C LEU A 340 3.64 13.61 -8.71
N PRO A 341 2.55 13.96 -9.42
CA PRO A 341 2.07 15.35 -9.46
C PRO A 341 1.50 15.87 -8.14
N LEU A 342 1.17 14.97 -7.21
CA LEU A 342 0.53 15.31 -5.93
C LEU A 342 1.57 15.59 -4.83
N VAL A 343 2.85 15.31 -5.09
CA VAL A 343 3.92 15.47 -4.09
C VAL A 343 4.02 16.91 -3.59
N LEU A 344 4.25 17.89 -4.48
CA LEU A 344 4.48 19.27 -4.04
C LEU A 344 3.24 19.95 -3.44
N PRO A 345 2.05 19.86 -4.06
CA PRO A 345 0.85 20.46 -3.49
C PRO A 345 0.58 19.98 -2.07
N THR A 346 0.64 18.65 -1.84
CA THR A 346 0.36 18.09 -0.52
C THR A 346 1.50 18.35 0.47
N VAL A 347 2.77 18.26 0.05
CA VAL A 347 3.89 18.56 0.94
C VAL A 347 3.86 20.02 1.43
N TYR A 348 3.49 20.97 0.57
CA TYR A 348 3.40 22.37 0.97
C TYR A 348 2.21 22.62 1.90
N ASP A 349 1.07 21.97 1.65
CA ASP A 349 -0.09 22.01 2.54
C ASP A 349 0.24 21.44 3.93
N LEU A 350 0.93 20.29 3.96
CA LEU A 350 1.42 19.69 5.20
C LEU A 350 2.40 20.60 5.95
N ILE A 351 3.27 21.36 5.27
CA ILE A 351 4.15 22.34 5.94
C ILE A 351 3.31 23.41 6.63
N GLY A 352 2.36 24.04 5.93
CA GLY A 352 1.50 25.06 6.52
C GLY A 352 0.65 24.51 7.68
N GLY A 353 0.08 23.32 7.52
CA GLY A 353 -0.73 22.66 8.54
C GLY A 353 0.08 22.20 9.75
N MET A 354 1.36 21.85 9.60
CA MET A 354 2.21 21.42 10.72
C MET A 354 2.95 22.57 11.42
N ALA A 355 2.92 23.79 10.88
CA ALA A 355 3.62 24.92 11.46
C ALA A 355 3.24 25.11 12.96
N PRO A 356 4.21 25.39 13.85
CA PRO A 356 3.98 25.39 15.29
C PRO A 356 2.99 26.47 15.76
N GLU A 357 2.81 27.53 14.98
CA GLU A 357 1.84 28.61 15.21
C GLU A 357 0.42 28.27 14.71
N THR A 358 0.26 27.24 13.88
CA THR A 358 -1.04 26.85 13.32
C THR A 358 -1.80 26.01 14.33
N ALA A 359 -3.10 26.29 14.52
CA ALA A 359 -3.96 25.45 15.34
C ALA A 359 -3.93 23.98 14.88
N LEU A 360 -4.01 23.05 15.83
CA LEU A 360 -4.02 21.61 15.54
C LEU A 360 -5.47 21.15 15.41
N THR A 361 -5.87 20.78 14.19
CA THR A 361 -7.19 20.20 13.96
C THR A 361 -7.23 18.74 14.41
N CYS A 362 -7.97 18.47 15.48
CA CYS A 362 -8.30 17.12 15.94
C CYS A 362 -9.59 16.66 15.26
N SER A 363 -9.46 15.83 14.22
CA SER A 363 -10.60 15.29 13.46
C SER A 363 -10.57 13.76 13.48
N PHE A 364 -11.38 13.16 14.34
CA PHE A 364 -11.46 11.71 14.48
C PHE A 364 -12.82 11.16 14.03
N GLN A 365 -12.81 9.93 13.52
CA GLN A 365 -14.04 9.28 13.05
C GLN A 365 -15.07 9.16 14.18
N GLY A 366 -16.29 9.62 13.93
CA GLY A 366 -17.41 9.51 14.87
C GLY A 366 -17.45 10.58 15.95
N THR A 367 -16.50 11.52 15.98
CA THR A 367 -16.49 12.66 16.90
C THR A 367 -16.49 13.99 16.13
N PRO A 368 -17.12 15.07 16.64
CA PRO A 368 -16.98 16.39 16.05
C PRO A 368 -15.51 16.83 16.04
N SER A 369 -15.05 17.38 14.92
CA SER A 369 -13.72 17.98 14.83
C SER A 369 -13.63 19.22 15.72
N TYR A 370 -12.47 19.45 16.32
CA TYR A 370 -12.16 20.63 17.11
C TYR A 370 -10.71 21.05 16.86
N ASP A 371 -10.41 22.33 17.08
CA ASP A 371 -9.06 22.86 16.94
C ASP A 371 -8.45 23.14 18.32
N LEU A 372 -7.16 22.89 18.45
CA LEU A 372 -6.36 23.27 19.62
C LEU A 372 -5.40 24.39 19.22
N GLU A 373 -5.52 25.55 19.85
CA GLU A 373 -4.53 26.62 19.69
C GLU A 373 -3.16 26.16 20.25
N PRO A 374 -2.02 26.70 19.76
CA PRO A 374 -0.69 26.32 20.28
C PRO A 374 -0.56 26.42 21.80
N SER A 375 -1.26 27.37 22.43
CA SER A 375 -1.30 27.51 23.90
C SER A 375 -2.11 26.42 24.63
N GLU A 376 -2.99 25.73 23.92
CA GLU A 376 -3.86 24.66 24.45
C GLU A 376 -3.28 23.27 24.21
N MET A 377 -2.34 23.12 23.27
CA MET A 377 -1.63 21.86 23.04
C MET A 377 -0.77 21.46 24.24
N HIS A 378 -0.61 20.16 24.44
CA HIS A 378 0.33 19.64 25.43
C HIS A 378 1.76 20.08 25.07
N PRO A 379 2.56 20.61 26.02
CA PRO A 379 3.90 21.15 25.72
C PRO A 379 4.84 20.14 25.04
N SER A 380 4.78 18.87 25.43
CA SER A 380 5.55 17.80 24.76
C SER A 380 5.20 17.63 23.28
N VAL A 381 3.92 17.77 22.94
CA VAL A 381 3.39 17.61 21.58
C VAL A 381 3.78 18.82 20.74
N LEU A 382 3.61 20.03 21.26
CA LEU A 382 4.03 21.25 20.58
C LEU A 382 5.54 21.26 20.29
N SER A 383 6.37 20.84 21.26
CA SER A 383 7.82 20.70 21.08
C SER A 383 8.14 19.71 19.97
N ALA A 384 7.56 18.51 20.01
CA ALA A 384 7.81 17.50 18.99
C ALA A 384 7.28 17.90 17.61
N ARG A 385 6.13 18.59 17.55
CA ARG A 385 5.54 19.16 16.33
C ARG A 385 6.47 20.20 15.70
N THR A 386 7.11 21.03 16.52
CA THR A 386 8.10 22.03 16.06
C THR A 386 9.29 21.33 15.39
N ASP A 387 9.81 20.27 16.00
CA ASP A 387 10.96 19.53 15.48
C ASP A 387 10.65 18.78 14.18
N ILE A 388 9.49 18.11 14.08
CA ILE A 388 9.08 17.47 12.83
C ILE A 388 8.83 18.50 11.73
N HIS A 389 8.22 19.65 12.04
CA HIS A 389 8.02 20.72 11.06
C HIS A 389 9.37 21.24 10.51
N ALA A 390 10.34 21.50 11.39
CA ALA A 390 11.68 21.96 11.00
C ALA A 390 12.41 20.92 10.12
N ASP A 391 12.35 19.63 10.48
CA ASP A 391 12.93 18.55 9.68
C ASP A 391 12.19 18.38 8.34
N TRP A 392 10.86 18.54 8.30
CA TRP A 392 10.08 18.48 7.08
C TRP A 392 10.44 19.62 6.11
N VAL A 393 10.47 20.86 6.59
CA VAL A 393 10.95 22.02 5.82
C VAL A 393 12.36 21.78 5.31
N SER A 394 13.24 21.23 6.15
CA SER A 394 14.61 20.90 5.76
C SER A 394 14.64 19.93 4.57
N ARG A 395 13.89 18.83 4.61
CA ARG A 395 13.91 17.79 3.55
C ARG A 395 13.29 18.26 2.24
N TRP A 396 12.22 19.05 2.32
CA TRP A 396 11.37 19.34 1.17
C TRP A 396 11.61 20.71 0.54
N ILE A 397 12.12 21.66 1.32
CA ILE A 397 12.38 23.03 0.85
C ILE A 397 13.88 23.27 0.69
N THR A 398 14.67 23.11 1.76
CA THR A 398 16.07 23.57 1.75
C THR A 398 17.05 22.53 1.19
N ASN A 399 16.83 21.24 1.47
CA ASN A 399 17.74 20.15 1.09
C ASN A 399 17.19 19.21 0.01
N LEU A 400 16.07 19.56 -0.64
CA LEU A 400 15.51 18.74 -1.72
C LEU A 400 16.46 18.77 -2.94
N PRO A 401 16.94 17.62 -3.45
CA PRO A 401 17.89 17.61 -4.56
C PRO A 401 17.31 18.31 -5.80
N PRO A 402 18.07 19.20 -6.49
CA PRO A 402 17.52 19.99 -7.60
C PRO A 402 16.91 19.16 -8.73
N LYS A 403 17.50 18.00 -9.07
CA LYS A 403 16.95 17.07 -10.07
C LYS A 403 15.60 16.51 -9.63
N THR A 404 15.47 16.13 -8.36
CA THR A 404 14.22 15.65 -7.76
C THR A 404 13.17 16.75 -7.75
N LYS A 405 13.52 17.95 -7.27
CA LYS A 405 12.63 19.12 -7.27
C LYS A 405 12.10 19.41 -8.67
N ARG A 406 12.98 19.39 -9.68
CA ARG A 406 12.60 19.60 -11.08
C ARG A 406 11.59 18.57 -11.57
N VAL A 407 11.81 17.29 -11.26
CA VAL A 407 10.88 16.21 -11.64
C VAL A 407 9.51 16.40 -10.99
N TYR A 408 9.46 16.70 -9.69
CA TYR A 408 8.19 16.95 -9.00
C TYR A 408 7.48 18.19 -9.54
N ALA A 409 8.20 19.28 -9.83
CA ALA A 409 7.63 20.51 -10.37
C ALA A 409 7.03 20.29 -11.77
N ILE A 410 7.77 19.61 -12.65
CA ILE A 410 7.27 19.25 -14.00
C ILE A 410 6.05 18.33 -13.89
N ALA A 411 6.10 17.30 -13.05
CA ALA A 411 4.97 16.39 -12.85
C ALA A 411 3.74 17.14 -12.36
N THR A 412 3.90 18.04 -11.39
CA THR A 412 2.84 18.89 -10.85
C THR A 412 2.22 19.75 -11.94
N LEU A 413 3.03 20.44 -12.76
CA LEU A 413 2.54 21.27 -13.86
C LEU A 413 1.78 20.51 -14.95
N LEU A 414 2.08 19.22 -15.14
CA LEU A 414 1.34 18.36 -16.07
C LEU A 414 -0.05 17.98 -15.56
N HIS A 415 -0.31 18.17 -14.26
CA HIS A 415 -1.63 17.93 -13.68
C HIS A 415 -2.57 19.11 -13.96
N PRO A 416 -3.78 18.88 -14.50
CA PRO A 416 -4.70 19.95 -14.88
C PRO A 416 -5.03 20.94 -13.75
N CYS A 417 -5.10 20.46 -12.50
CA CYS A 417 -5.40 21.31 -11.34
C CYS A 417 -4.26 22.24 -10.93
N PHE A 418 -3.01 21.99 -11.38
CA PHE A 418 -1.82 22.73 -10.93
C PHE A 418 -1.01 23.33 -12.09
N LYS A 419 -1.60 23.40 -13.29
CA LYS A 419 -0.95 23.85 -14.53
C LYS A 419 -0.36 25.27 -14.46
N SER A 420 -0.94 26.14 -13.64
CA SER A 420 -0.51 27.52 -13.42
C SER A 420 0.55 27.66 -12.33
N TYR A 421 0.73 26.61 -11.51
CA TYR A 421 1.61 26.58 -10.34
C TYR A 421 1.37 27.76 -9.38
N ASP A 422 0.13 28.25 -9.33
CA ASP A 422 -0.33 29.37 -8.49
C ASP A 422 -0.67 28.93 -7.07
N PHE A 423 -0.90 27.63 -6.83
CA PHE A 423 -1.09 27.10 -5.47
C PHE A 423 0.08 27.41 -4.52
N ILE A 424 1.27 27.79 -5.03
CA ILE A 424 2.37 28.23 -4.18
C ILE A 424 2.14 29.63 -3.58
N ASP A 425 1.27 30.44 -4.20
CA ASP A 425 1.01 31.83 -3.81
C ASP A 425 0.31 31.90 -2.43
N GLN A 426 -0.20 30.77 -1.92
CA GLN A 426 -0.77 30.65 -0.57
C GLN A 426 0.28 30.33 0.52
N TYR A 427 1.56 30.18 0.16
CA TYR A 427 2.62 29.75 1.07
C TYR A 427 3.82 30.71 1.03
N ASP A 428 3.96 31.54 2.07
CA ASP A 428 5.04 32.55 2.15
C ASP A 428 6.45 31.95 2.26
N PHE A 429 6.56 30.68 2.68
CA PHE A 429 7.85 29.96 2.75
C PHE A 429 8.32 29.44 1.39
N ILE A 430 7.52 29.55 0.32
CA ILE A 430 7.93 29.22 -1.05
C ILE A 430 8.27 30.51 -1.80
N PRO A 431 9.49 30.65 -2.35
CA PRO A 431 9.83 31.83 -3.14
C PRO A 431 8.93 31.96 -4.38
N SER A 432 8.37 33.16 -4.62
CA SER A 432 7.58 33.44 -5.83
C SER A 432 8.35 33.17 -7.14
N ALA A 433 9.68 33.27 -7.10
CA ALA A 433 10.56 32.91 -8.20
C ALA A 433 10.46 31.42 -8.61
N ASP A 434 10.00 30.54 -7.71
CA ASP A 434 9.90 29.10 -7.96
C ASP A 434 8.88 28.78 -9.04
N ARG A 435 7.79 29.56 -9.13
CA ARG A 435 6.81 29.47 -10.23
C ARG A 435 7.43 29.74 -11.59
N VAL A 436 8.20 30.83 -11.71
CA VAL A 436 8.88 31.20 -12.95
C VAL A 436 9.90 30.13 -13.33
N TRP A 437 10.64 29.63 -12.34
CA TRP A 437 11.58 28.52 -12.51
C TRP A 437 10.89 27.25 -13.01
N ALA A 438 9.84 26.78 -12.35
CA ALA A 438 9.13 25.54 -12.69
C ALA A 438 8.57 25.59 -14.12
N LEU A 439 7.92 26.71 -14.49
CA LEU A 439 7.40 26.92 -15.84
C LEU A 439 8.52 26.94 -16.90
N ARG A 440 9.68 27.52 -16.57
CA ARG A 440 10.85 27.49 -17.46
C ARG A 440 11.36 26.06 -17.63
N GLU A 441 11.48 25.28 -16.55
CA GLU A 441 11.95 23.90 -16.61
C GLU A 441 11.02 23.02 -17.47
N LEU A 442 9.71 23.17 -17.36
CA LEU A 442 8.73 22.49 -18.22
C LEU A 442 8.90 22.87 -19.70
N ARG A 443 9.04 24.18 -20.00
CA ARG A 443 9.25 24.64 -21.38
C ARG A 443 10.54 24.07 -21.97
N THR A 444 11.60 24.05 -21.17
CA THR A 444 12.88 23.46 -21.56
C THR A 444 12.69 21.97 -21.86
N GLU A 445 12.11 21.20 -20.94
CA GLU A 445 11.83 19.76 -21.11
C GLU A 445 11.01 19.49 -22.38
N TRP A 446 9.94 20.26 -22.59
CA TRP A 446 9.14 20.19 -23.80
C TRP A 446 10.01 20.42 -25.03
N SER A 447 10.79 21.50 -25.06
CA SER A 447 11.58 21.88 -26.23
C SER A 447 12.72 20.92 -26.58
N THR A 448 13.34 20.28 -25.58
CA THR A 448 14.54 19.46 -25.75
C THR A 448 14.25 17.96 -25.77
N VAL A 449 13.20 17.50 -25.07
CA VAL A 449 12.89 16.07 -24.91
C VAL A 449 11.62 15.68 -25.66
N TRP A 450 10.51 16.42 -25.47
CA TRP A 450 9.19 15.96 -25.95
C TRP A 450 8.78 16.49 -27.34
N LYS A 451 9.30 17.65 -27.75
CA LYS A 451 8.98 18.30 -29.04
C LYS A 451 9.42 17.45 -30.23
N ALA A 452 10.53 16.73 -30.09
CA ALA A 452 10.92 15.72 -31.06
C ALA A 452 10.00 14.50 -30.86
N LYS A 453 8.93 14.40 -31.67
CA LYS A 453 8.04 13.24 -31.65
C LYS A 453 8.87 11.95 -31.70
N PRO A 454 8.60 10.94 -30.85
CA PRO A 454 8.97 9.57 -31.19
C PRO A 454 8.38 9.29 -32.58
N LYS A 455 9.20 8.81 -33.53
CA LYS A 455 8.65 8.31 -34.80
C LYS A 455 7.62 7.26 -34.43
N ALA A 456 6.34 7.53 -34.68
CA ALA A 456 5.30 6.53 -34.61
C ALA A 456 5.80 5.32 -35.40
N ALA A 457 5.80 4.14 -34.77
CA ALA A 457 6.13 2.91 -35.45
C ALA A 457 5.32 2.87 -36.74
N ALA A 458 6.02 2.81 -37.88
CA ALA A 458 5.38 2.65 -39.17
C ALA A 458 4.46 1.43 -39.05
N GLN A 459 3.16 1.64 -39.27
CA GLN A 459 2.19 0.56 -39.43
C GLN A 459 2.76 -0.40 -40.47
N ALA A 460 3.23 -1.55 -40.01
CA ALA A 460 3.72 -2.60 -40.89
C ALA A 460 2.50 -3.27 -41.54
N ALA A 461 2.27 -2.85 -42.78
CA ALA A 461 1.63 -3.57 -43.87
C ALA A 461 0.19 -4.05 -43.66
N ALA A 462 -0.75 -3.26 -44.17
CA ALA A 462 -1.86 -3.81 -44.93
C ALA A 462 -1.30 -4.57 -46.16
N GLY A 463 -1.54 -5.87 -46.22
CA GLY A 463 -1.15 -6.75 -47.32
C GLY A 463 -1.79 -8.13 -47.16
N SER A 464 -2.82 -8.37 -47.96
CA SER A 464 -3.76 -9.49 -47.97
C SER A 464 -3.19 -10.89 -48.21
N SER A 465 -3.76 -11.91 -47.56
CA SER A 465 -4.19 -13.16 -48.23
C SER A 465 -5.28 -13.87 -47.42
N SER A 466 -6.22 -14.46 -48.14
CA SER A 466 -7.56 -14.90 -47.75
C SER A 466 -7.66 -16.29 -47.11
N ASP A 467 -8.86 -16.54 -46.55
CA ASP A 467 -9.57 -17.81 -46.36
C ASP A 467 -9.11 -18.82 -45.29
N ASN A 468 -9.76 -18.78 -44.12
CA ASN A 468 -10.88 -19.68 -43.77
C ASN A 468 -11.11 -19.65 -42.25
N ALA A 469 -12.23 -19.06 -41.82
CA ALA A 469 -12.74 -19.16 -40.46
C ALA A 469 -14.06 -19.95 -40.49
N PRO A 470 -14.25 -20.98 -39.65
CA PRO A 470 -15.58 -21.34 -39.20
C PRO A 470 -15.96 -20.40 -38.04
N ALA A 471 -17.22 -19.97 -38.07
CA ALA A 471 -17.82 -19.05 -37.13
C ALA A 471 -17.75 -19.56 -35.68
N ASP A 472 -17.19 -18.74 -34.79
CA ASP A 472 -17.36 -18.87 -33.34
C ASP A 472 -18.32 -17.78 -32.85
N GLU A 473 -19.32 -18.26 -32.11
CA GLU A 473 -20.34 -17.54 -31.37
C GLU A 473 -19.78 -16.58 -30.30
N PRO A 474 -20.59 -15.62 -29.80
CA PRO A 474 -20.11 -14.43 -29.12
C PRO A 474 -19.49 -14.75 -27.75
N ALA A 475 -18.26 -14.28 -27.57
CA ALA A 475 -17.58 -14.26 -26.29
C ALA A 475 -18.39 -13.44 -25.27
N ASN A 476 -19.03 -14.18 -24.36
CA ASN A 476 -19.68 -13.67 -23.18
C ASN A 476 -18.68 -12.83 -22.36
N SER A 477 -19.02 -11.56 -22.13
CA SER A 477 -18.25 -10.64 -21.29
C SER A 477 -18.15 -11.21 -19.86
N PRO A 478 -16.98 -11.28 -19.21
CA PRO A 478 -16.95 -11.46 -17.78
C PRO A 478 -17.42 -10.16 -17.14
N GLY A 479 -18.60 -10.22 -16.52
CA GLY A 479 -19.28 -9.10 -15.89
C GLY A 479 -18.43 -8.39 -14.83
N ALA A 480 -18.84 -7.15 -14.58
CA ALA A 480 -18.38 -6.32 -13.48
C ALA A 480 -18.39 -7.11 -12.16
N PHE A 481 -17.21 -7.30 -11.56
CA PHE A 481 -17.08 -7.82 -10.21
C PHE A 481 -16.85 -6.66 -9.25
N GLY A 482 -17.79 -6.48 -8.33
CA GLY A 482 -17.71 -5.53 -7.23
C GLY A 482 -16.50 -5.80 -6.33
N VAL A 483 -15.94 -4.73 -5.80
CA VAL A 483 -14.89 -4.74 -4.78
C VAL A 483 -15.52 -5.20 -3.47
N PHE A 484 -14.88 -6.15 -2.77
CA PHE A 484 -15.29 -6.61 -1.44
C PHE A 484 -14.13 -6.40 -0.45
N ASN A 485 -14.45 -6.11 0.81
CA ASN A 485 -13.51 -6.06 1.94
C ASN A 485 -12.95 -7.47 2.26
N GLU A 486 -11.92 -7.56 3.11
CA GLU A 486 -11.32 -8.84 3.54
C GLU A 486 -12.29 -9.78 4.28
N ASP A 487 -13.44 -9.27 4.72
CA ASP A 487 -14.54 -10.01 5.35
C ASP A 487 -15.69 -10.36 4.38
N GLY A 488 -15.58 -10.03 3.09
CA GLY A 488 -16.57 -10.35 2.07
C GLY A 488 -17.77 -9.40 1.99
N THR A 489 -17.71 -8.21 2.58
CA THR A 489 -18.73 -7.16 2.41
C THR A 489 -18.46 -6.27 1.19
N PRO A 490 -19.47 -5.86 0.39
CA PRO A 490 -19.26 -5.03 -0.80
C PRO A 490 -18.79 -3.61 -0.41
N PHE A 491 -17.84 -3.07 -1.16
CA PHE A 491 -17.28 -1.74 -0.96
C PHE A 491 -18.33 -0.67 -1.26
N LEU A 492 -19.04 -0.22 -0.23
CA LEU A 492 -19.75 1.06 -0.27
C LEU A 492 -18.72 2.14 -0.01
N GLY A 493 -18.11 2.66 -1.08
CA GLY A 493 -17.34 3.89 -0.98
C GLY A 493 -18.22 4.95 -0.33
N ALA A 494 -17.74 5.58 0.73
CA ALA A 494 -18.35 6.80 1.23
C ALA A 494 -18.53 7.75 0.03
N PRO A 495 -19.72 8.34 -0.17
CA PRO A 495 -19.88 9.33 -1.23
C PRO A 495 -18.84 10.42 -1.00
N ALA A 496 -18.14 10.81 -2.06
CA ALA A 496 -17.28 11.99 -2.05
C ALA A 496 -18.08 13.15 -1.43
N PRO A 497 -17.49 13.94 -0.50
CA PRO A 497 -18.15 15.15 -0.06
C PRO A 497 -18.51 15.96 -1.29
N ALA A 498 -19.80 16.32 -1.41
CA ALA A 498 -20.25 17.19 -2.48
C ALA A 498 -19.37 18.44 -2.50
N PRO A 499 -18.98 18.95 -3.69
CA PRO A 499 -18.23 20.19 -3.76
C PRO A 499 -19.02 21.25 -2.98
N ALA A 500 -18.35 21.92 -2.05
CA ALA A 500 -18.94 23.04 -1.33
C ALA A 500 -19.51 24.01 -2.37
N VAL A 501 -20.84 24.11 -2.40
CA VAL A 501 -21.52 25.15 -3.16
C VAL A 501 -21.07 26.46 -2.52
N ALA A 502 -20.34 27.28 -3.28
CA ALA A 502 -20.01 28.63 -2.86
C ALA A 502 -21.29 29.32 -2.38
N PRO A 503 -21.31 29.97 -1.20
CA PRO A 503 -22.48 30.71 -0.76
C PRO A 503 -22.82 31.73 -1.84
N ALA A 504 -24.09 31.74 -2.26
CA ALA A 504 -24.60 32.73 -3.19
C ALA A 504 -24.25 34.14 -2.67
N PRO A 505 -23.79 35.06 -3.53
CA PRO A 505 -23.51 36.42 -3.11
C PRO A 505 -24.77 37.01 -2.47
N ALA A 506 -24.60 37.57 -1.26
CA ALA A 506 -25.67 38.27 -0.57
C ALA A 506 -26.26 39.33 -1.51
N VAL A 507 -27.53 39.17 -1.85
CA VAL A 507 -28.30 40.21 -2.54
C VAL A 507 -28.39 41.39 -1.58
N ALA A 508 -27.74 42.50 -1.93
CA ALA A 508 -27.86 43.75 -1.20
C ALA A 508 -29.34 44.16 -1.14
N PRO A 509 -29.87 44.59 0.03
CA PRO A 509 -31.23 45.10 0.10
C PRO A 509 -31.36 46.35 -0.78
N ALA A 510 -32.42 46.39 -1.58
CA ALA A 510 -32.76 47.54 -2.40
C ALA A 510 -32.89 48.81 -1.52
N PRO A 511 -32.47 49.99 -2.02
CA PRO A 511 -32.63 51.23 -1.28
C PRO A 511 -34.11 51.54 -1.12
N ALA A 512 -34.52 51.83 0.10
CA ALA A 512 -35.85 52.37 0.38
C ALA A 512 -36.02 53.69 -0.38
N VAL A 513 -36.99 53.72 -1.28
CA VAL A 513 -37.49 54.96 -1.90
C VAL A 513 -38.76 55.33 -1.13
N ALA A 514 -38.82 56.60 -0.71
CA ALA A 514 -39.96 57.24 -0.06
C ALA A 514 -41.24 57.20 -0.90
#